data_AF-A0A4U1JAK3-F1
#
_entry.id   AF-A0A4U1JAK3-F1
#
_cell.length_a   1.000
_cell.length_b   1.000
_cell.length_c   1.000
_cell.angle_alpha   90.00
_cell.angle_beta   90.00
_cell.angle_gamma   90.00
#
_symmetry.space_group_name_H-M   'P 1'
#
loop_
_entity.id
_entity.type
_entity.pdbx_description
1 polymer ?
#
loop_
_entity_poly.entity_id
_entity_poly.type
_entity_poly.pdbx_seq_one_letter_code
_entity_poly.pdbx_strand_id
1 'polypeptide(L)'
;MPWRESRVVEERMRFIVAVDEGDEPFTELCRRFGISRKTGYKWLERYESLGPAGLEDKPPVARNHPHRLDDELADVFVKTRKDHPTWGPKKLRAFV
;
A
#
# COMPACT_ATOMS: atom_id res chain seq x y z
N MET A 1 -8.89 21.49 -11.47
CA MET A 1 -8.25 20.28 -10.94
C MET A 1 -9.12 19.09 -11.35
N PRO A 2 -8.62 18.11 -12.11
CA PRO A 2 -9.42 16.95 -12.48
C PRO A 2 -9.41 15.99 -11.30
N TRP A 3 -10.59 15.75 -10.73
CA TRP A 3 -10.78 14.84 -9.61
C TRP A 3 -10.31 13.44 -9.99
N ARG A 4 -9.50 12.83 -9.12
CA ARG A 4 -9.01 11.46 -9.29
C ARG A 4 -9.97 10.51 -8.57
N GLU A 5 -11.25 10.55 -8.94
CA GLU A 5 -12.24 9.57 -8.51
C GLU A 5 -11.93 8.25 -9.20
N SER A 6 -11.32 7.32 -8.45
CA SER A 6 -11.26 5.94 -8.91
C SER A 6 -12.60 5.29 -8.57
N ARG A 7 -13.33 4.81 -9.58
CA ARG A 7 -14.55 3.99 -9.42
C ARG A 7 -14.42 2.91 -8.36
N VAL A 8 -13.20 2.43 -8.13
CA VAL A 8 -12.88 1.41 -7.13
C VAL A 8 -13.01 1.94 -5.70
N VAL A 9 -12.51 3.14 -5.39
CA VAL A 9 -12.62 3.73 -4.04
C VAL A 9 -14.06 4.10 -3.72
N GLU A 10 -14.83 4.59 -4.70
CA GLU A 10 -16.27 4.81 -4.52
C GLU A 10 -17.02 3.51 -4.20
N GLU A 11 -16.72 2.42 -4.91
CA GLU A 11 -17.36 1.13 -4.65
C GLU A 11 -16.99 0.58 -3.26
N ARG A 12 -15.73 0.78 -2.82
CA ARG A 12 -15.30 0.48 -1.45
C ARG A 12 -16.06 1.32 -0.43
N MET A 13 -16.31 2.59 -0.72
CA MET A 13 -17.08 3.48 0.17
C MET A 13 -18.54 3.02 0.27
N ARG A 14 -19.17 2.63 -0.84
CA ARG A 14 -20.53 2.04 -0.84
C ARG A 14 -20.60 0.78 0.01
N PHE A 15 -19.57 -0.06 -0.05
CA PHE A 15 -19.49 -1.24 0.82
C PHE A 15 -19.48 -0.83 2.29
N ILE A 16 -18.68 0.17 2.68
CA ILE A 16 -18.62 0.66 4.06
C ILE A 16 -19.96 1.26 4.52
N VAL A 17 -20.60 2.07 3.69
CA VAL A 17 -21.94 2.63 4.01
C VAL A 17 -22.95 1.50 4.25
N ALA A 18 -22.95 0.48 3.40
CA ALA A 18 -23.84 -0.67 3.57
C ALA A 18 -23.49 -1.55 4.79
N VAL A 19 -22.23 -1.55 5.25
CA VAL A 19 -21.86 -2.17 6.54
C VAL A 19 -22.49 -1.38 7.70
N ASP A 20 -22.45 -0.05 7.64
CA ASP A 20 -22.95 0.86 8.68
C ASP A 20 -24.49 0.84 8.77
N GLU A 21 -25.18 0.71 7.63
CA GLU A 21 -26.64 0.54 7.56
C GLU A 21 -27.12 -0.72 8.31
N GLY A 22 -26.34 -1.80 8.28
CA GLY A 22 -26.62 -3.01 9.07
C GLY A 22 -27.82 -3.84 8.60
N ASP A 23 -28.39 -3.56 7.43
CA ASP A 23 -29.58 -4.22 6.87
C ASP A 23 -29.35 -5.68 6.46
N GLU A 24 -28.10 -6.04 6.17
CA GLU A 24 -27.70 -7.38 5.73
C GLU A 24 -26.56 -7.93 6.59
N PRO A 25 -26.51 -9.25 6.85
CA PRO A 25 -25.37 -9.86 7.51
C PRO A 25 -24.11 -9.67 6.67
N PHE A 26 -22.98 -9.36 7.33
CA PHE A 26 -21.70 -9.06 6.69
C PHE A 26 -21.25 -10.07 5.61
N THR A 27 -21.61 -11.35 5.79
CA THR A 27 -21.29 -12.41 4.83
C THR A 27 -22.04 -12.24 3.51
N GLU A 28 -23.34 -11.89 3.54
CA GLU A 28 -24.13 -11.65 2.33
C GLU A 28 -23.72 -10.33 1.68
N LEU A 29 -23.41 -9.31 2.48
CA LEU A 29 -22.87 -8.05 1.98
C LEU A 29 -21.57 -8.27 1.20
N CYS A 30 -20.62 -9.04 1.74
CA CYS A 30 -19.39 -9.39 1.02
C CYS A 30 -19.67 -10.11 -0.31
N ARG A 31 -20.66 -11.01 -0.35
CA ARG A 31 -21.07 -11.70 -1.59
C ARG A 31 -21.68 -10.74 -2.60
N ARG A 32 -22.57 -9.84 -2.17
CA ARG A 32 -23.19 -8.80 -3.00
C ARG A 32 -22.15 -7.90 -3.66
N PHE A 33 -21.11 -7.54 -2.93
CA PHE A 33 -19.99 -6.73 -3.44
C PHE A 33 -18.89 -7.55 -4.13
N GLY A 34 -19.05 -8.87 -4.27
CA GLY A 34 -18.10 -9.74 -4.98
C GLY A 34 -16.73 -9.87 -4.30
N ILE A 35 -16.65 -9.65 -2.99
CA ILE A 35 -15.40 -9.72 -2.22
C ILE A 35 -15.39 -10.87 -1.21
N SER A 36 -14.20 -11.32 -0.84
CA SER A 36 -14.06 -12.25 0.29
C SER A 36 -14.28 -11.54 1.62
N ARG A 37 -14.79 -12.26 2.63
CA ARG A 37 -14.94 -11.73 4.01
C ARG A 37 -13.64 -11.15 4.57
N LYS A 38 -12.50 -11.79 4.27
CA LYS A 38 -11.16 -11.29 4.64
C LYS A 38 -10.88 -9.90 4.07
N THR A 39 -11.32 -9.63 2.84
CA THR A 39 -11.16 -8.32 2.19
C THR A 39 -12.11 -7.32 2.82
N GLY A 40 -13.37 -7.70 3.06
CA GLY A 40 -14.34 -6.87 3.76
C GLY A 40 -13.83 -6.40 5.12
N TYR A 41 -13.39 -7.32 5.99
CA TYR A 41 -12.87 -6.96 7.32
C TYR A 41 -11.65 -6.04 7.24
N LYS A 42 -10.74 -6.30 6.29
CA LYS A 42 -9.57 -5.44 6.06
C LYS A 42 -9.96 -4.02 5.63
N TRP A 43 -11.00 -3.86 4.82
CA TRP A 43 -11.48 -2.53 4.42
C TRP A 43 -12.18 -1.83 5.58
N LEU A 44 -13.00 -2.54 6.35
CA LEU A 44 -13.64 -2.00 7.55
C LEU A 44 -12.60 -1.50 8.57
N GLU A 45 -11.64 -2.35 8.96
CA GLU A 45 -10.56 -1.98 9.89
C GLU A 45 -9.78 -0.74 9.41
N ARG A 46 -9.50 -0.66 8.10
CA ARG A 46 -8.80 0.49 7.51
C ARG A 46 -9.64 1.75 7.54
N TYR A 47 -10.94 1.64 7.29
CA TYR A 47 -11.86 2.76 7.34
C TYR A 47 -12.02 3.27 8.77
N GLU A 48 -12.19 2.38 9.75
CA GLU A 48 -12.24 2.75 11.16
C GLU A 48 -10.95 3.45 11.62
N SER A 49 -9.79 3.04 11.09
CA SER A 49 -8.50 3.61 11.48
C SER A 49 -8.12 4.90 10.76
N LEU A 50 -8.49 5.06 9.49
CA LEU A 50 -7.97 6.11 8.59
C LEU A 50 -9.07 6.90 7.86
N GLY A 51 -10.34 6.59 8.12
CA GLY A 51 -11.47 7.13 7.37
C GLY A 51 -11.42 6.76 5.88
N PRO A 52 -11.99 7.60 5.00
CA PRO A 52 -11.99 7.37 3.55
C PRO A 52 -10.60 7.12 2.94
N ALA A 53 -9.54 7.73 3.48
CA ALA A 53 -8.16 7.53 3.02
C ALA A 53 -7.69 6.07 3.20
N GLY A 54 -8.29 5.31 4.12
CA GLY A 54 -8.02 3.89 4.32
C GLY A 54 -8.45 3.00 3.14
N LEU A 55 -9.35 3.49 2.29
CA LEU A 55 -9.91 2.77 1.15
C LEU A 55 -9.10 2.98 -0.14
N GLU A 56 -8.12 3.88 -0.15
CA GLU A 56 -7.24 4.08 -1.29
C GLU A 56 -6.32 2.87 -1.53
N ASP A 57 -5.88 2.72 -2.78
CA ASP A 57 -4.88 1.71 -3.11
C ASP A 57 -3.54 2.06 -2.44
N LYS A 58 -3.06 1.12 -1.62
CA LYS A 58 -1.70 1.20 -1.09
C LYS A 58 -0.74 0.58 -2.11
N PRO A 59 0.44 1.17 -2.34
CA PRO A 59 1.44 0.54 -3.18
C PRO A 59 1.73 -0.87 -2.66
N PRO A 60 1.91 -1.87 -3.54
CA PRO A 60 2.19 -3.25 -3.16
C PRO A 60 3.62 -3.33 -2.63
N VAL A 61 3.85 -2.89 -1.41
CA VAL A 61 5.16 -2.96 -0.75
C VAL A 61 5.13 -4.14 0.22
N ALA A 62 6.07 -5.06 0.06
CA ALA A 62 6.23 -6.14 1.03
C ALA A 62 6.59 -5.52 2.38
N ARG A 63 5.95 -5.98 3.46
CA ARG A 63 6.19 -5.45 4.81
C ARG A 63 7.64 -5.61 5.28
N ASN A 64 8.37 -6.57 4.71
CA ASN A 64 9.75 -6.82 5.06
C ASN A 64 10.55 -7.09 3.79
N HIS A 65 11.70 -6.42 3.67
CA HIS A 65 12.69 -6.65 2.65
C HIS A 65 14.02 -6.96 3.37
N PRO A 66 14.31 -8.24 3.68
CA PRO A 66 15.46 -8.61 4.51
C PRO A 66 16.82 -8.23 3.88
N HIS A 67 16.85 -7.94 2.58
CA HIS A 67 18.03 -7.48 1.85
C HIS A 67 17.97 -5.99 1.48
N ARG A 68 17.01 -5.24 2.02
CA ARG A 68 16.98 -3.78 1.84
C ARG A 68 18.14 -3.19 2.64
N LEU A 69 19.01 -2.46 1.95
CA LEU A 69 20.02 -1.65 2.62
C LEU A 69 19.33 -0.53 3.40
N ASP A 70 19.94 -0.18 4.52
CA ASP A 70 19.61 1.05 5.25
C ASP A 70 19.69 2.26 4.30
N ASP A 71 18.77 3.21 4.48
CA ASP A 71 18.63 4.35 3.56
C ASP A 71 19.90 5.25 3.59
N GLU A 72 20.56 5.41 4.74
CA GLU A 72 21.81 6.16 4.85
C GLU A 72 22.94 5.45 4.09
N LEU A 73 23.03 4.13 4.24
CA LEU A 73 24.03 3.34 3.55
C LEU A 73 23.81 3.34 2.03
N ALA A 74 22.55 3.30 1.59
CA ALA A 74 22.19 3.42 0.18
C ALA A 74 22.64 4.77 -0.40
N ASP A 75 22.47 5.87 0.34
CA ASP A 75 22.93 7.19 -0.06
C ASP A 75 24.46 7.27 -0.22
N VAL A 76 25.21 6.62 0.69
CA VAL A 76 26.67 6.52 0.59
C VAL A 76 27.08 5.76 -0.68
N PHE A 77 26.40 4.66 -1.01
CA PHE A 77 26.64 3.93 -2.26
C PHE A 77 26.33 4.78 -3.50
N VAL A 78 25.21 5.51 -3.51
CA VAL A 78 24.81 6.39 -4.62
C VAL A 78 25.82 7.51 -4.80
N LYS A 79 26.26 8.15 -3.71
CA LYS A 79 27.27 9.21 -3.76
C LYS A 79 28.60 8.68 -4.30
N THR A 80 29.10 7.57 -3.75
CA THR A 80 30.34 6.94 -4.19
C THR A 80 30.28 6.54 -5.68
N ARG A 81 29.12 6.06 -6.15
CA ARG A 81 28.92 5.74 -7.57
C ARG A 81 29.00 6.98 -8.47
N LYS A 82 28.47 8.12 -8.02
CA LYS A 82 28.52 9.40 -8.74
C LYS A 82 29.94 9.96 -8.76
N ASP A 83 30.65 9.89 -7.64
CA ASP A 83 32.04 10.37 -7.52
C ASP A 83 33.01 9.45 -8.30
N HIS A 84 32.67 8.17 -8.46
CA HIS A 84 33.45 7.20 -9.22
C HIS A 84 32.62 6.45 -10.30
N PRO A 85 32.33 7.10 -11.45
CA PRO A 85 31.47 6.54 -12.50
C PRO A 85 31.99 5.27 -13.20
N THR A 86 33.28 4.92 -13.07
CA THR A 86 33.87 3.69 -13.63
C THR A 86 33.93 2.54 -12.62
N TRP A 87 33.59 2.77 -11.35
CA TRP A 87 33.67 1.74 -10.32
C TRP A 87 32.45 0.81 -10.37
N GLY A 88 32.71 -0.47 -10.58
CA GLY A 88 31.70 -1.52 -10.48
C GLY A 88 31.37 -1.89 -9.03
N PRO A 89 30.33 -2.71 -8.80
CA PRO A 89 29.80 -3.04 -7.47
C PRO A 89 30.85 -3.55 -6.47
N LYS A 90 31.81 -4.36 -6.94
CA LYS A 90 32.88 -4.90 -6.09
C LYS A 90 33.78 -3.80 -5.50
N LYS A 91 34.09 -2.76 -6.28
CA LYS A 91 34.91 -1.63 -5.82
C LYS A 91 34.13 -0.72 -4.89
N LEU A 92 32.86 -0.46 -5.21
CA LEU A 92 31.97 0.32 -4.35
C LEU A 92 31.82 -0.33 -2.97
N ARG A 93 31.60 -1.65 -2.91
CA ARG A 93 31.49 -2.39 -1.64
C ARG A 93 32.79 -2.45 -0.83
N ALA A 94 33.95 -2.30 -1.46
CA ALA A 94 35.22 -2.25 -0.74
C ALA A 94 35.53 -0.86 -0.18
N PHE A 95 34.88 0.17 -0.72
CA PHE A 95 35.10 1.57 -0.36
C PHE A 95 34.11 2.07 0.70
N VAL A 96 32.84 1.66 0.56
CA VAL A 96 31.75 1.90 1.52
C VAL A 96 31.81 0.86 2.62
#